data_AF-A0A9X9LLT8-F1
#
_entry.id   AF-A0A9X9LLT8-F1
#
_cell.length_a   1.000
_cell.length_b   1.000
_cell.length_c   1.000
_cell.angle_alpha   90.00
_cell.angle_beta   90.00
_cell.angle_gamma   90.00
#
_symmetry.space_group_name_H-M   'P 1'
#
loop_
_entity.id
_entity.type
_entity.pdbx_description
1 polymer ?
#
loop_
_entity_poly.entity_id
_entity_poly.type
_entity_poly.pdbx_seq_one_letter_code
_entity_poly.pdbx_strand_id
1 'polypeptide(L)'
;VKVVAANLNVAEEALEAYQREKQQRLNELLVVIPLKLHQVEHVVFGEIPNDLSGTLVFSNHSLGRLQERIIQLHEENSKQQKLNKECRERRKQLIREKREMAKTISKMEETVHQLMISKFGRVIDLEALQTLSVNTTLEELKIKKLRKELTNAKEMKMWEEKIAQVRWELMMKTKEHTKKLHQMNDLCIEKKKLDSRLNTLQNQQGNAFQGPRKADIVARQKVTELIQLQAERISALKEEIALLRKKGGLILPPIQPPQEEMKPMGL
;
A
#
# COMPACT_ATOMS: atom_id res chain seq x y z
N VAL A 1 25.66 2.61 31.02
CA VAL A 1 24.91 1.98 29.90
C VAL A 1 23.55 1.43 30.35
N LYS A 2 23.45 0.61 31.41
CA LYS A 2 22.15 0.08 31.91
C LYS A 2 21.15 1.14 32.39
N VAL A 3 21.62 2.21 33.03
CA VAL A 3 20.76 3.32 33.51
C VAL A 3 20.18 4.12 32.33
N VAL A 4 20.96 4.31 31.26
CA VAL A 4 20.51 5.01 30.06
C VAL A 4 19.45 4.19 29.32
N ALA A 5 19.62 2.87 29.25
CA ALA A 5 18.62 1.97 28.67
C ALA A 5 17.32 1.93 29.49
N ALA A 6 17.42 1.92 30.83
CA ALA A 6 16.24 1.98 31.69
C ALA A 6 15.49 3.31 31.54
N ASN A 7 16.21 4.44 31.47
CA ASN A 7 15.61 5.75 31.26
C ASN A 7 14.96 5.88 29.87
N LEU A 8 15.56 5.27 28.83
CA LEU A 8 14.96 5.20 27.49
C LEU A 8 13.65 4.42 27.52
N ASN A 9 13.61 3.24 28.14
CA ASN A 9 12.39 2.45 28.23
C ASN A 9 11.28 3.19 29.01
N VAL A 10 11.61 3.84 30.12
CA VAL A 10 10.65 4.64 30.90
C VAL A 10 10.12 5.82 30.07
N ALA A 11 11.00 6.47 29.29
CA ALA A 11 10.58 7.54 28.39
C ALA A 11 9.70 7.03 27.25
N GLU A 12 10.01 5.87 26.66
CA GLU A 12 9.19 5.21 25.64
C GLU A 12 7.81 4.82 26.17
N GLU A 13 7.74 4.18 27.34
CA GLU A 13 6.48 3.83 28.01
C GLU A 13 5.61 5.06 28.32
N ALA A 14 6.23 6.16 28.78
CA ALA A 14 5.54 7.43 29.02
C ALA A 14 5.00 8.05 27.72
N LEU A 15 5.76 7.95 26.62
CA LEU A 15 5.37 8.43 25.30
C LEU A 15 4.20 7.62 24.73
N GLU A 16 4.22 6.29 24.90
CA GLU A 16 3.11 5.41 24.53
C GLU A 16 1.84 5.70 25.34
N ALA A 17 1.98 5.96 26.65
CA ALA A 17 0.85 6.33 27.50
C ALA A 17 0.21 7.63 27.05
N TYR A 18 1.02 8.64 26.73
CA TYR A 18 0.56 9.91 26.21
C TYR A 18 -0.11 9.78 24.83
N GLN A 19 0.43 8.95 23.95
CA GLN A 19 -0.19 8.66 22.65
C GLN A 19 -1.56 7.98 22.80
N ARG A 20 -1.70 7.02 23.74
CA ARG A 20 -2.98 6.38 24.07
C ARG A 20 -4.01 7.38 24.58
N GLU A 21 -3.62 8.29 25.47
CA GLU A 21 -4.52 9.32 26.00
C GLU A 21 -4.96 10.31 24.90
N LYS A 22 -4.02 10.73 24.03
CA LYS A 22 -4.34 11.58 22.87
C LYS A 22 -5.30 10.88 21.90
N GLN A 23 -5.10 9.58 21.68
CA GLN A 23 -5.97 8.80 20.82
C GLN A 23 -7.37 8.60 21.43
N GLN A 24 -7.46 8.40 22.75
CA GLN A 24 -8.74 8.41 23.46
C GLN A 24 -9.47 9.74 23.30
N ARG A 25 -8.80 10.88 23.54
CA ARG A 25 -9.40 12.21 23.36
C ARG A 25 -9.83 12.50 21.92
N LEU A 26 -9.10 11.99 20.92
CA LEU A 26 -9.50 12.10 19.51
C LEU A 26 -10.66 11.18 19.14
N ASN A 27 -10.81 10.06 19.85
CA ASN A 27 -11.89 9.09 19.65
C ASN A 27 -13.19 9.49 20.38
N GLU A 28 -13.17 10.49 21.27
CA GLU A 28 -14.36 11.07 21.93
C GLU A 28 -15.23 11.93 20.99
N LEU A 29 -15.05 11.81 19.68
CA LEU A 29 -15.96 12.44 18.72
C LEU A 29 -17.25 11.63 18.65
N LEU A 30 -18.31 12.16 19.27
CA LEU A 30 -19.67 11.64 19.16
C LEU A 30 -20.18 11.81 17.73
N VAL A 31 -19.98 10.78 16.90
CA VAL A 31 -20.53 10.72 15.54
C VAL A 31 -21.81 9.89 15.56
N VAL A 32 -22.93 10.54 15.27
CA VAL A 32 -24.22 9.84 15.11
C VAL A 32 -24.29 9.29 13.69
N ILE A 33 -24.30 7.95 13.56
CA ILE A 33 -24.43 7.26 12.27
C ILE A 33 -25.82 6.62 12.21
N PRO A 34 -26.70 7.03 11.28
CA PRO A 34 -27.95 6.33 11.05
C PRO A 34 -27.66 5.00 10.35
N LEU A 35 -27.84 3.88 11.07
CA LEU A 35 -27.70 2.53 10.55
C LEU A 35 -29.08 1.91 10.30
N LYS A 36 -29.20 1.16 9.21
CA LYS A 36 -30.40 0.34 8.96
C LYS A 36 -30.26 -0.98 9.73
N LEU A 37 -31.37 -1.55 10.21
CA LEU A 37 -31.36 -2.79 11.01
C LEU A 37 -30.63 -3.96 10.33
N HIS A 38 -30.72 -4.08 9.00
CA HIS A 38 -30.01 -5.13 8.25
C HIS A 38 -28.48 -4.95 8.18
N GLN A 39 -27.96 -3.80 8.58
CA GLN A 39 -26.51 -3.51 8.61
C GLN A 39 -25.88 -3.88 9.95
N VAL A 40 -26.70 -4.24 10.95
CA VAL A 40 -26.22 -4.65 12.27
C VAL A 40 -26.09 -6.17 12.27
N GLU A 41 -24.88 -6.65 12.01
CA GLU A 41 -24.53 -8.08 12.08
C GLU A 41 -24.18 -8.52 13.53
N HIS A 42 -24.21 -7.59 14.50
CA HIS A 42 -23.97 -7.89 15.91
C HIS A 42 -25.23 -8.45 16.58
N VAL A 43 -25.32 -9.78 16.61
CA VAL A 43 -26.43 -10.51 17.22
C VAL A 43 -25.88 -11.35 18.37
N VAL A 44 -26.45 -11.20 19.57
CA VAL A 44 -26.12 -12.02 20.74
C VAL A 44 -27.39 -12.79 21.11
N PHE A 45 -27.33 -14.13 21.08
CA PHE A 45 -28.49 -15.01 21.31
C PHE A 45 -29.71 -14.80 20.39
N GLY A 46 -29.49 -14.40 19.14
CA GLY A 46 -30.57 -14.29 18.13
C GLY A 46 -31.36 -12.97 18.17
N GLU A 47 -31.05 -12.06 19.10
CA GLU A 47 -31.62 -10.71 19.18
C GLU A 47 -30.51 -9.65 19.09
N ILE A 48 -30.88 -8.45 18.62
CA ILE A 48 -29.97 -7.29 18.63
C ILE A 48 -29.98 -6.74 20.07
N PRO A 49 -28.83 -6.65 20.75
CA PRO A 49 -28.77 -6.14 22.11
C PRO A 49 -29.33 -4.71 22.21
N ASN A 50 -30.11 -4.45 23.26
CA ASN A 50 -30.67 -3.11 23.54
C ASN A 50 -29.58 -2.07 23.86
N ASP A 51 -28.37 -2.52 24.22
CA ASP A 51 -27.22 -1.67 24.47
C ASP A 51 -26.06 -2.07 23.54
N LEU A 52 -25.66 -1.12 22.68
CA LEU A 52 -24.56 -1.27 21.73
C LEU A 52 -23.30 -0.50 22.18
N SER A 53 -23.29 0.05 23.40
CA SER A 53 -22.20 0.87 23.94
C SER A 53 -20.83 0.16 23.95
N GLY A 54 -20.80 -1.17 24.09
CA GLY A 54 -19.58 -1.99 24.05
C GLY A 54 -19.18 -2.51 22.66
N THR A 55 -19.89 -2.12 21.60
CA THR A 55 -19.70 -2.70 20.26
C THR A 55 -18.76 -1.86 19.41
N LEU A 56 -17.87 -2.53 18.67
CA LEU A 56 -16.94 -1.89 17.75
C LEU A 56 -17.54 -1.89 16.34
N VAL A 57 -17.71 -0.71 15.75
CA VAL A 57 -18.15 -0.57 14.36
C VAL A 57 -16.92 -0.58 13.45
N PHE A 58 -16.84 -1.58 12.58
CA PHE A 58 -15.86 -1.66 11.51
C PHE A 58 -16.57 -1.99 10.21
N SER A 59 -15.94 -1.64 9.10
CA SER A 59 -16.48 -2.00 7.79
C SER A 59 -16.14 -3.45 7.45
N ASN A 60 -17.00 -4.14 6.70
CA ASN A 60 -16.81 -5.54 6.31
C ASN A 60 -15.47 -5.77 5.58
N HIS A 61 -15.02 -4.79 4.78
CA HIS A 61 -13.71 -4.85 4.13
C HIS A 61 -12.55 -4.80 5.14
N SER A 62 -12.67 -3.98 6.19
CA SER A 62 -11.66 -3.88 7.25
C SER A 62 -11.62 -5.12 8.12
N LEU A 63 -12.76 -5.78 8.36
CA LEU A 63 -12.82 -7.06 9.06
C LEU A 63 -12.15 -8.18 8.25
N GLY A 64 -12.47 -8.31 6.96
CA GLY A 64 -11.84 -9.33 6.10
C GLY A 64 -10.33 -9.15 6.03
N ARG A 65 -9.86 -7.91 5.86
CA ARG A 65 -8.43 -7.59 5.90
C ARG A 65 -7.79 -7.91 7.25
N LEU A 66 -8.49 -7.66 8.36
CA LEU A 66 -7.98 -7.99 9.69
C LEU A 66 -7.86 -9.51 9.88
N GLN A 67 -8.86 -10.28 9.45
CA GLN A 67 -8.84 -11.74 9.52
C GLN A 67 -7.68 -12.34 8.69
N GLU A 68 -7.51 -11.88 7.45
CA GLU A 68 -6.37 -12.27 6.62
C GLU A 68 -5.05 -11.91 7.29
N ARG A 69 -4.95 -10.71 7.88
CA ARG A 69 -3.75 -10.26 8.57
C ARG A 69 -3.45 -11.09 9.82
N ILE A 70 -4.47 -11.51 10.57
CA ILE A 70 -4.31 -12.39 11.74
C ILE A 70 -3.71 -13.73 11.31
N ILE A 71 -4.18 -14.31 10.21
CA ILE A 71 -3.65 -15.58 9.68
C ILE A 71 -2.18 -15.40 9.26
N GLN A 72 -1.87 -14.34 8.50
CA GLN A 72 -0.50 -14.02 8.11
C GLN A 72 0.43 -13.84 9.31
N LEU A 73 -0.01 -13.08 10.33
CA LEU A 73 0.76 -12.87 11.55
C LEU A 73 0.98 -14.18 12.32
N HIS A 74 -0.02 -15.07 12.36
CA HIS A 74 0.11 -16.38 12.99
C HIS A 74 1.17 -17.25 12.29
N GLU A 75 1.19 -17.25 10.96
CA GLU A 75 2.22 -17.94 10.18
C GLU A 75 3.60 -17.32 10.35
N GLU A 76 3.71 -15.99 10.28
CA GLU A 76 4.94 -15.23 10.50
C GLU A 76 5.53 -15.53 11.88
N ASN A 77 4.70 -15.47 12.93
CA ASN A 77 5.11 -15.75 14.30
C ASN A 77 5.54 -17.21 14.47
N SER A 78 4.82 -18.16 13.87
CA SER A 78 5.21 -19.58 13.88
C SER A 78 6.56 -19.81 13.20
N LYS A 79 6.83 -19.15 12.06
CA LYS A 79 8.13 -19.22 11.36
C LYS A 79 9.24 -18.61 12.21
N GLN A 80 9.02 -17.43 12.79
CA GLN A 80 9.98 -16.76 13.68
C GLN A 80 10.29 -17.60 14.92
N GLN A 81 9.29 -18.25 15.51
CA GLN A 81 9.47 -19.09 16.69
C GLN A 81 10.34 -20.32 16.38
N LYS A 82 10.18 -20.94 15.19
CA LYS A 82 11.05 -22.04 14.73
C LYS A 82 12.50 -21.58 14.59
N LEU A 83 12.73 -20.48 13.87
CA LEU A 83 14.08 -19.91 13.69
C LEU A 83 14.74 -19.54 15.03
N ASN A 84 13.97 -18.98 15.97
CA ASN A 84 14.50 -18.63 17.29
C ASN A 84 14.91 -19.87 18.08
N LYS A 85 14.14 -20.97 18.00
CA LYS A 85 14.51 -22.25 18.62
C LYS A 85 15.82 -22.80 18.04
N GLU A 86 15.94 -22.86 16.72
CA GLU A 86 17.16 -23.31 16.02
C GLU A 86 18.38 -22.46 16.40
N CYS A 87 18.24 -21.13 16.38
CA CYS A 87 19.30 -20.21 16.79
C CYS A 87 19.73 -20.42 18.25
N ARG A 88 18.78 -20.68 19.16
CA ARG A 88 19.09 -20.97 20.57
C ARG A 88 19.85 -22.29 20.72
N GLU A 89 19.46 -23.33 19.99
CA GLU A 89 20.14 -24.62 19.99
C GLU A 89 21.56 -24.49 19.45
N ARG A 90 21.72 -23.84 18.29
CA ARG A 90 23.04 -23.56 17.70
C ARG A 90 23.92 -22.75 18.63
N ARG A 91 23.38 -21.74 19.33
CA ARG A 91 24.12 -20.98 20.34
C ARG A 91 24.58 -21.87 21.50
N LYS A 92 23.73 -22.76 22.01
CA LYS A 92 24.10 -23.70 23.07
C LYS A 92 25.24 -24.61 22.63
N GLN A 93 25.18 -25.13 21.40
CA GLN A 93 26.23 -25.97 20.83
C GLN A 93 27.55 -25.20 20.71
N LEU A 94 27.55 -24.02 20.09
CA LEU A 94 28.75 -23.19 19.94
C LEU A 94 29.38 -22.81 21.29
N ILE A 95 28.58 -22.57 22.33
CA ILE A 95 29.11 -22.30 23.68
C ILE A 95 29.83 -23.53 24.26
N ARG A 96 29.31 -24.74 24.03
CA ARG A 96 29.96 -25.98 24.47
C ARG A 96 31.27 -26.20 23.71
N GLU A 97 31.23 -26.10 22.39
CA GLU A 97 32.42 -26.23 21.52
C GLU A 97 33.49 -25.20 21.89
N LYS A 98 33.11 -23.93 22.12
CA LYS A 98 34.04 -22.89 22.58
C LYS A 98 34.70 -23.27 23.91
N ARG A 99 33.95 -23.84 24.86
CA ARG A 99 34.51 -24.27 26.15
C ARG A 99 35.45 -25.46 25.99
N GLU A 100 35.11 -26.41 25.13
CA GLU A 100 35.97 -27.57 24.83
C GLU A 100 37.26 -27.13 24.15
N MET A 101 37.18 -26.27 23.13
CA MET A 101 38.35 -25.70 22.47
C MET A 101 39.23 -24.90 23.43
N ALA A 102 38.65 -24.14 24.35
CA ALA A 102 39.42 -23.42 25.37
C ALA A 102 40.18 -24.39 26.30
N LYS A 103 39.57 -25.52 26.67
CA LYS A 103 40.25 -26.57 27.45
C LYS A 103 41.37 -27.24 26.66
N THR A 104 41.16 -27.53 25.37
CA THR A 104 42.21 -28.12 24.54
C THR A 104 43.38 -27.17 24.33
N ILE A 105 43.11 -25.87 24.13
CA ILE A 105 44.13 -24.82 24.03
C ILE A 105 44.94 -24.77 25.32
N SER A 106 44.29 -24.66 26.48
CA SER A 106 44.98 -24.63 27.78
C SER A 106 45.84 -25.88 28.01
N LYS A 107 45.36 -27.08 27.66
CA LYS A 107 46.17 -28.31 27.72
C LYS A 107 47.39 -28.25 26.78
N MET A 108 47.22 -27.76 25.56
CA MET A 108 48.33 -27.60 24.61
C MET A 108 49.32 -26.54 25.08
N GLU A 109 48.86 -25.45 25.69
CA GLU A 109 49.73 -24.43 26.27
C GLU A 109 50.54 -24.97 27.45
N GLU A 110 49.94 -25.80 28.30
CA GLU A 110 50.64 -26.50 29.39
C GLU A 110 51.68 -27.49 28.87
N THR A 111 51.34 -28.31 27.86
CA THR A 111 52.30 -29.26 27.28
C THR A 111 53.46 -28.53 26.58
N VAL A 112 53.19 -27.44 25.87
CA VAL A 112 54.24 -26.60 25.27
C VAL A 112 55.13 -25.99 26.37
N HIS A 113 54.55 -25.43 27.44
CA HIS A 113 55.33 -24.92 28.56
C HIS A 113 56.23 -25.98 29.19
N GLN A 114 55.69 -27.18 29.45
CA GLN A 114 56.48 -28.28 30.02
C GLN A 114 57.61 -28.73 29.09
N LEU A 115 57.33 -28.84 27.79
CA LEU A 115 58.35 -29.19 26.78
C LEU A 115 59.44 -28.11 26.71
N MET A 116 59.08 -26.83 26.77
CA MET A 116 60.05 -25.73 26.78
C MET A 116 60.97 -25.81 27.99
N ILE A 117 60.41 -26.00 29.19
CA ILE A 117 61.20 -26.12 30.43
C ILE A 117 62.09 -27.37 30.37
N SER A 118 61.56 -28.50 29.90
CA SER A 118 62.31 -29.75 29.79
C SER A 118 63.46 -29.67 28.77
N LYS A 119 63.25 -29.01 27.63
CA LYS A 119 64.24 -28.91 26.55
C LYS A 119 65.25 -27.80 26.75
N PHE A 120 64.84 -26.68 27.34
CA PHE A 120 65.63 -25.45 27.38
C PHE A 120 65.86 -24.90 28.80
N GLY A 121 65.28 -25.49 29.84
CA GLY A 121 65.44 -25.06 31.23
C GLY A 121 64.73 -23.75 31.60
N ARG A 122 64.12 -23.07 30.62
CA ARG A 122 63.37 -21.81 30.77
C ARG A 122 62.27 -21.72 29.73
N VAL A 123 61.25 -20.92 29.99
CA VAL A 123 60.27 -20.54 28.97
C VAL A 123 60.98 -19.65 27.94
N ILE A 124 60.96 -20.07 26.68
CA ILE A 124 61.55 -19.31 25.58
C ILE A 124 60.41 -18.67 24.80
N ASP A 125 60.55 -17.37 24.56
CA ASP A 125 59.74 -16.68 23.57
C ASP A 125 60.17 -17.14 22.17
N LEU A 126 59.43 -18.11 21.63
CA LEU A 126 59.69 -18.65 20.29
C LEU A 126 59.53 -17.59 19.22
N GLU A 127 58.66 -16.58 19.42
CA GLU A 127 58.45 -15.52 18.45
C GLU A 127 59.71 -14.64 18.35
N ALA A 128 60.27 -14.24 19.48
CA ALA A 128 61.54 -13.51 19.52
C ALA A 128 62.71 -14.35 18.95
N LEU A 129 62.79 -15.64 19.29
CA LEU A 129 63.83 -16.54 18.77
C LEU A 129 63.71 -16.75 17.25
N GLN A 130 62.48 -16.81 16.73
CA GLN A 130 62.15 -17.00 15.32
C GLN A 130 62.23 -15.70 14.51
N THR A 131 62.29 -14.53 15.14
CA THR A 131 62.72 -13.29 14.46
C THR A 131 64.24 -13.20 14.32
N LEU A 132 65.00 -13.84 15.22
CA LEU A 132 66.47 -13.91 15.15
C LEU A 132 66.96 -15.02 14.21
N SER A 133 66.23 -16.13 14.12
CA SER A 133 66.43 -17.17 13.11
C SER A 133 65.60 -16.84 11.88
N VAL A 134 66.22 -16.55 10.73
CA VAL A 134 65.50 -16.23 9.48
C VAL A 134 64.68 -17.44 9.02
N ASN A 135 63.45 -17.55 9.51
CA ASN A 135 62.50 -18.55 9.07
C ASN A 135 61.79 -18.02 7.82
N THR A 136 62.34 -18.36 6.65
CA THR A 136 61.86 -17.96 5.33
C THR A 136 60.36 -18.20 5.13
N THR A 137 59.81 -19.27 5.73
CA THR A 137 58.38 -19.59 5.61
C THR A 137 57.47 -18.57 6.30
N LEU A 138 57.89 -18.00 7.45
CA LEU A 138 57.12 -17.00 8.18
C LEU A 138 57.12 -15.66 7.44
N GLU A 139 58.28 -15.25 6.92
CA GLU A 139 58.40 -14.04 6.10
C GLU A 139 57.60 -14.16 4.79
N GLU A 140 57.63 -15.32 4.13
CA GLU A 140 56.77 -15.58 2.98
C GLU A 140 55.27 -15.48 3.32
N LEU A 141 54.86 -15.98 4.49
CA LEU A 141 53.47 -15.88 4.96
C LEU A 141 53.07 -14.43 5.27
N LYS A 142 53.95 -13.64 5.89
CA LYS A 142 53.72 -12.19 6.11
C LYS A 142 53.57 -11.46 4.78
N ILE A 143 54.43 -11.73 3.80
CA ILE A 143 54.35 -11.13 2.46
C ILE A 143 53.04 -11.55 1.77
N LYS A 144 52.64 -12.83 1.85
CA LYS A 144 51.36 -13.31 1.31
C LYS A 144 50.16 -12.65 1.99
N LYS A 145 50.21 -12.46 3.31
CA LYS A 145 49.17 -11.75 4.07
C LYS A 145 49.05 -10.31 3.61
N LEU A 146 50.16 -9.56 3.56
CA LEU A 146 50.17 -8.16 3.11
C LEU A 146 49.65 -8.01 1.68
N ARG A 147 50.00 -8.94 0.77
CA ARG A 147 49.45 -8.95 -0.60
C ARG A 147 47.95 -9.15 -0.63
N LYS A 148 47.42 -10.07 0.19
CA LYS A 148 45.98 -10.30 0.32
C LYS A 148 45.26 -9.10 0.94
N GLU A 149 45.84 -8.47 1.96
CA GLU A 149 45.27 -7.27 2.56
C GLU A 149 45.19 -6.13 1.54
N LEU A 150 46.22 -5.96 0.71
CA LEU A 150 46.23 -4.98 -0.37
C LEU A 150 45.16 -5.25 -1.44
N THR A 151 44.98 -6.50 -1.87
CA THR A 151 43.91 -6.85 -2.83
C THR A 151 42.54 -6.61 -2.24
N ASN A 152 42.32 -7.04 -0.99
CA ASN A 152 41.05 -6.86 -0.30
C ASN A 152 40.73 -5.37 -0.09
N ALA A 153 41.72 -4.54 0.24
CA ALA A 153 41.55 -3.10 0.37
C ALA A 153 41.14 -2.44 -0.96
N LYS A 154 41.72 -2.89 -2.09
CA LYS A 154 41.33 -2.43 -3.43
C LYS A 154 39.90 -2.82 -3.77
N GLU A 155 39.52 -4.07 -3.49
CA GLU A 155 38.16 -4.57 -3.69
C GLU A 155 37.15 -3.78 -2.85
N MET A 156 37.43 -3.58 -1.56
CA MET A 156 36.60 -2.76 -0.68
C MET A 156 36.39 -1.36 -1.24
N LYS A 157 37.47 -0.70 -1.69
CA LYS A 157 37.37 0.64 -2.29
C LYS A 157 36.50 0.65 -3.55
N MET A 158 36.65 -0.34 -4.43
CA MET A 158 35.80 -0.46 -5.63
C MET A 158 34.32 -0.65 -5.27
N TRP A 159 34.02 -1.46 -4.25
CA TRP A 159 32.65 -1.65 -3.77
C TRP A 159 32.07 -0.39 -3.12
N GLU A 160 32.86 0.33 -2.33
CA GLU A 160 32.46 1.60 -1.74
C GLU A 160 32.13 2.65 -2.80
N GLU A 161 32.97 2.78 -3.84
CA GLU A 161 32.72 3.67 -4.98
C GLU A 161 31.41 3.30 -5.71
N LYS A 162 31.18 2.00 -5.92
CA LYS A 162 29.95 1.53 -6.58
C LYS A 162 28.71 1.79 -5.73
N ILE A 163 28.79 1.60 -4.40
CA ILE A 163 27.72 1.93 -3.46
C ILE A 163 27.45 3.44 -3.48
N ALA A 164 28.49 4.26 -3.48
CA ALA A 164 28.36 5.71 -3.55
C ALA A 164 27.66 6.16 -4.84
N GLN A 165 28.02 5.57 -5.98
CA GLN A 165 27.37 5.84 -7.27
C GLN A 165 25.88 5.49 -7.24
N VAL A 166 25.52 4.28 -6.81
CA VAL A 166 24.11 3.85 -6.71
C VAL A 166 23.31 4.74 -5.75
N ARG A 167 23.90 5.11 -4.60
CA ARG A 167 23.27 6.04 -3.65
C ARG A 167 23.03 7.41 -4.27
N TRP A 168 23.98 7.91 -5.06
CA TRP A 168 23.84 9.19 -5.75
C TRP A 168 22.73 9.14 -6.81
N GLU A 169 22.68 8.08 -7.62
CA GLU A 169 21.61 7.88 -8.62
C GLU A 169 20.23 7.83 -7.95
N LEU A 170 20.10 7.08 -6.85
CA LEU A 170 18.88 7.00 -6.07
C LEU A 170 18.46 8.37 -5.51
N MET A 171 19.42 9.14 -4.96
CA MET A 171 19.17 10.50 -4.47
C MET A 171 18.67 11.41 -5.59
N MET A 172 19.30 11.35 -6.77
CA MET A 172 18.90 12.15 -7.92
C MET A 172 17.49 11.78 -8.40
N LYS A 173 17.17 10.50 -8.51
CA LYS A 173 15.82 10.03 -8.87
C LYS A 173 14.78 10.42 -7.83
N THR A 174 15.11 10.34 -6.55
CA THR A 174 14.24 10.80 -5.47
C THR A 174 13.97 12.30 -5.58
N LYS A 175 15.02 13.11 -5.84
CA LYS A 175 14.88 14.56 -6.04
C LYS A 175 14.00 14.89 -7.26
N GLU A 176 14.17 14.19 -8.37
CA GLU A 176 13.33 14.33 -9.56
C GLU A 176 11.86 13.96 -9.26
N HIS A 177 11.63 12.83 -8.58
CA HIS A 177 10.31 12.38 -8.22
C HIS A 177 9.60 13.37 -7.28
N THR A 178 10.31 13.86 -6.27
CA THR A 178 9.80 14.89 -5.36
C THR A 178 9.42 16.15 -6.13
N LYS A 179 10.23 16.63 -7.08
CA LYS A 179 9.87 17.79 -7.92
C LYS A 179 8.59 17.55 -8.72
N LYS A 180 8.45 16.39 -9.36
CA LYS A 180 7.23 16.02 -10.11
C LYS A 180 6.01 15.94 -9.20
N LEU A 181 6.17 15.43 -7.99
CA LEU A 181 5.10 15.35 -7.00
C LEU A 181 4.62 16.74 -6.55
N HIS A 182 5.54 17.70 -6.39
CA HIS A 182 5.18 19.10 -6.13
C HIS A 182 4.41 19.70 -7.32
N GLN A 183 4.90 19.53 -8.54
CA GLN A 183 4.20 19.99 -9.75
C GLN A 183 2.79 19.40 -9.87
N MET A 184 2.64 18.10 -9.58
CA MET A 184 1.35 17.43 -9.56
C MET A 184 0.42 18.00 -8.49
N ASN A 185 0.96 18.28 -7.30
CA ASN A 185 0.20 18.90 -6.22
C ASN A 185 -0.29 20.31 -6.61
N ASP A 186 0.56 21.12 -7.24
CA ASP A 186 0.20 22.45 -7.72
C ASP A 186 -0.93 22.38 -8.77
N LEU A 187 -0.82 21.46 -9.73
CA LEU A 187 -1.87 21.20 -10.71
C LEU A 187 -3.17 20.70 -10.07
N CYS A 188 -3.09 19.89 -9.01
CA CYS A 188 -4.26 19.42 -8.27
C CYS A 188 -4.95 20.59 -7.55
N ILE A 189 -4.19 21.51 -6.97
CA ILE A 189 -4.72 22.73 -6.34
C ILE A 189 -5.42 23.60 -7.38
N GLU A 190 -4.79 23.85 -8.53
CA GLU A 190 -5.39 24.62 -9.63
C GLU A 190 -6.66 23.95 -10.16
N LYS A 191 -6.64 22.63 -10.36
CA LYS A 191 -7.83 21.86 -10.74
C LYS A 191 -8.96 22.05 -9.72
N LYS A 192 -8.68 21.89 -8.43
CA LYS A 192 -9.68 22.09 -7.36
C LYS A 192 -10.24 23.52 -7.36
N LYS A 193 -9.41 24.54 -7.59
CA LYS A 193 -9.85 25.94 -7.74
C LYS A 193 -10.80 26.08 -8.94
N LEU A 194 -10.43 25.53 -10.09
CA LEU A 194 -11.26 25.57 -11.30
C LEU A 194 -12.58 24.82 -11.10
N ASP A 195 -12.56 23.63 -10.51
CA ASP A 195 -13.76 22.84 -10.20
C ASP A 195 -14.67 23.61 -9.24
N SER A 196 -14.12 24.26 -8.21
CA SER A 196 -14.90 25.10 -7.28
C SER A 196 -15.52 26.32 -7.97
N ARG A 197 -14.78 26.96 -8.90
CA ARG A 197 -15.27 28.09 -9.69
C ARG A 197 -16.35 27.65 -10.68
N LEU A 198 -16.16 26.50 -11.33
CA LEU A 198 -17.13 25.92 -12.24
C LEU A 198 -18.42 25.56 -11.51
N ASN A 199 -18.34 24.89 -10.35
CA ASN A 199 -19.51 24.60 -9.52
C ASN A 199 -20.23 25.88 -9.08
N THR A 200 -19.49 26.94 -8.75
CA THR A 200 -20.08 28.24 -8.41
C THR A 200 -20.81 28.85 -9.61
N LEU A 201 -20.19 28.87 -10.79
CA LEU A 201 -20.80 29.38 -12.02
C LEU A 201 -22.00 28.52 -12.45
N GLN A 202 -21.93 27.21 -12.32
CA GLN A 202 -23.02 26.29 -12.61
C GLN A 202 -24.18 26.47 -11.62
N ASN A 203 -23.92 26.75 -10.35
CA ASN A 203 -24.99 27.08 -9.40
C ASN A 203 -25.61 28.46 -9.70
N GLN A 204 -24.82 29.43 -10.18
CA GLN A 204 -25.30 30.76 -10.55
C GLN A 204 -26.11 30.76 -11.87
N GLN A 205 -25.61 30.12 -12.93
CA GLN A 205 -26.27 30.01 -14.24
C GLN A 205 -27.28 28.86 -14.31
N GLY A 206 -27.12 27.82 -13.49
CA GLY A 206 -28.05 26.71 -13.39
C GLY A 206 -29.45 27.19 -13.02
N ASN A 207 -29.56 28.23 -12.19
CA ASN A 207 -30.86 28.86 -11.90
C ASN A 207 -31.53 29.50 -13.14
N ALA A 208 -30.78 29.90 -14.17
CA ALA A 208 -31.33 30.47 -15.41
C ALA A 208 -31.67 29.40 -16.48
N PHE A 209 -31.12 28.18 -16.35
CA PHE A 209 -31.30 27.08 -17.30
C PHE A 209 -32.01 25.84 -16.71
N GLN A 210 -32.37 25.85 -15.42
CA GLN A 210 -33.16 24.80 -14.75
C GLN A 210 -34.67 24.90 -14.98
N GLY A 211 -35.09 25.37 -16.16
CA GLY A 211 -36.48 25.34 -16.59
C GLY A 211 -36.57 24.73 -17.99
N PRO A 212 -37.63 23.95 -18.31
CA PRO A 212 -37.87 23.50 -19.67
C PRO A 212 -37.91 24.74 -20.58
N ARG A 213 -36.99 24.82 -21.53
CA ARG A 213 -36.93 25.98 -22.44
C ARG A 213 -38.26 26.06 -23.17
N LYS A 214 -38.83 27.27 -23.32
CA LYS A 214 -40.08 27.46 -24.08
C LYS A 214 -40.00 26.85 -25.48
N ALA A 215 -38.82 26.91 -26.11
CA ALA A 215 -38.55 26.25 -27.39
C ALA A 215 -38.69 24.71 -27.32
N ASP A 216 -38.24 24.08 -26.24
CA ASP A 216 -38.35 22.63 -26.04
C ASP A 216 -39.80 22.21 -25.75
N ILE A 217 -40.56 23.03 -25.03
CA ILE A 217 -42.00 22.79 -24.80
C ILE A 217 -42.77 22.87 -26.12
N VAL A 218 -42.51 23.89 -26.93
CA VAL A 218 -43.14 24.06 -28.26
C VAL A 218 -42.73 22.94 -29.21
N ALA A 219 -41.46 22.53 -29.20
CA ALA A 219 -41.00 21.39 -30.00
C ALA A 219 -41.69 20.09 -29.56
N ARG A 220 -41.81 19.84 -28.26
CA ARG A 220 -42.54 18.68 -27.73
C ARG A 220 -44.02 18.70 -28.11
N GLN A 221 -44.68 19.86 -28.06
CA GLN A 221 -46.08 19.99 -28.47
C GLN A 221 -46.26 19.66 -29.96
N LYS A 222 -45.43 20.24 -30.84
CA LYS A 222 -45.44 19.92 -32.28
C LYS A 222 -45.22 18.43 -32.56
N VAL A 223 -44.28 17.80 -31.85
CA VAL A 223 -44.05 16.35 -31.99
C VAL A 223 -45.26 15.55 -31.51
N THR A 224 -45.92 15.99 -30.45
CA THR A 224 -47.12 15.32 -29.92
C THR A 224 -48.30 15.44 -30.91
N GLU A 225 -48.48 16.61 -31.51
CA GLU A 225 -49.49 16.84 -32.58
C GLU A 225 -49.22 15.95 -33.80
N LEU A 226 -47.96 15.83 -34.24
CA LEU A 226 -47.59 14.93 -35.33
C LEU A 226 -47.86 13.46 -34.99
N ILE A 227 -47.58 13.04 -33.75
CA ILE A 227 -47.88 11.68 -33.29
C ILE A 227 -49.39 11.42 -33.31
N GLN A 228 -50.21 12.39 -32.90
CA GLN A 228 -51.68 12.27 -32.95
C GLN A 228 -52.19 12.15 -34.39
N LEU A 229 -51.73 13.03 -35.29
CA LEU A 229 -52.09 12.96 -36.71
C LEU A 229 -51.66 11.64 -37.36
N GLN A 230 -50.47 11.13 -37.01
CA GLN A 230 -50.03 9.81 -37.48
C GLN A 230 -50.87 8.68 -36.91
N ALA A 231 -51.28 8.75 -35.64
CA ALA A 231 -52.14 7.75 -35.01
C ALA A 231 -53.53 7.70 -35.67
N GLU A 232 -54.14 8.86 -35.94
CA GLU A 232 -55.42 8.98 -36.67
C GLU A 232 -55.31 8.42 -38.08
N ARG A 233 -54.19 8.69 -38.76
CA ARG A 233 -53.93 8.11 -40.08
C ARG A 233 -53.77 6.60 -40.03
N ILE A 234 -53.08 6.08 -39.01
CA ILE A 234 -52.94 4.63 -38.81
C ILE A 234 -54.32 4.00 -38.54
N SER A 235 -55.21 4.65 -37.78
CA SER A 235 -56.58 4.14 -37.60
C SER A 235 -57.37 4.15 -38.91
N ALA A 236 -57.31 5.24 -39.68
CA ALA A 236 -58.02 5.33 -40.96
C ALA A 236 -57.51 4.30 -41.98
N LEU A 237 -56.19 4.09 -42.06
CA LEU A 237 -55.59 3.04 -42.89
C LEU A 237 -55.98 1.63 -42.40
N LYS A 238 -56.08 1.41 -41.09
CA LYS A 238 -56.56 0.12 -40.54
C LYS A 238 -58.02 -0.14 -40.91
N GLU A 239 -58.87 0.90 -40.90
CA GLU A 239 -60.26 0.82 -41.36
C GLU A 239 -60.34 0.52 -42.86
N GLU A 240 -59.53 1.19 -43.67
CA GLU A 240 -59.43 0.94 -45.11
C GLU A 240 -58.98 -0.51 -45.39
N ILE A 241 -57.94 -0.99 -44.69
CA ILE A 241 -57.51 -2.40 -44.79
C ILE A 241 -58.64 -3.35 -44.36
N ALA A 242 -59.41 -3.02 -43.32
CA ALA A 242 -60.54 -3.83 -42.88
C ALA A 242 -61.67 -3.87 -43.92
N LEU A 243 -61.93 -2.75 -44.61
CA LEU A 243 -62.88 -2.65 -45.72
C LEU A 243 -62.40 -3.43 -46.95
N LEU A 244 -61.15 -3.28 -47.35
CA LEU A 244 -60.53 -4.01 -48.47
C LEU A 244 -60.43 -5.52 -48.22
N ARG A 245 -60.34 -5.95 -46.95
CA ARG A 245 -60.33 -7.35 -46.55
C ARG A 245 -61.71 -8.02 -46.65
N LYS A 246 -62.82 -7.26 -46.65
CA LYS A 246 -64.16 -7.78 -46.93
C LYS A 246 -64.39 -7.76 -48.45
N LYS A 247 -64.48 -8.93 -49.08
CA LYS A 247 -64.81 -9.04 -50.52
C LYS A 247 -66.21 -8.45 -50.78
N GLY A 248 -66.29 -7.22 -51.28
CA GLY A 248 -67.53 -6.62 -51.78
C GLY A 248 -67.85 -5.16 -51.40
N GLY A 249 -66.91 -4.37 -50.86
CA GLY A 249 -67.15 -2.94 -50.54
C GLY A 249 -66.70 -1.96 -51.64
N LEU A 250 -67.43 -0.86 -51.84
CA LEU A 250 -67.09 0.27 -52.72
C LEU A 250 -65.67 0.80 -52.40
N ILE A 251 -64.81 0.87 -53.41
CA ILE A 251 -63.44 1.39 -53.29
C ILE A 251 -63.51 2.93 -53.26
N LEU A 252 -63.33 3.52 -52.09
CA LEU A 252 -63.07 4.97 -51.96
C LEU A 252 -61.62 5.27 -52.36
N PRO A 253 -61.32 6.47 -52.88
CA PRO A 253 -59.96 6.85 -53.25
C PRO A 253 -59.03 6.84 -52.03
N PRO A 254 -57.76 6.41 -52.21
CA PRO A 254 -56.80 6.25 -51.11
C PRO A 254 -56.53 7.59 -50.42
N ILE A 255 -56.39 7.55 -49.09
CA ILE A 255 -56.10 8.73 -48.26
C ILE A 255 -54.72 9.30 -48.65
N GLN A 256 -54.73 10.42 -49.38
CA GLN A 256 -53.51 11.13 -49.78
C GLN A 256 -52.79 11.70 -48.55
N PRO A 257 -51.44 11.63 -48.51
CA PRO A 257 -50.69 12.32 -47.46
C PRO A 257 -50.95 13.83 -47.53
N PRO A 258 -51.06 14.53 -46.39
CA PRO A 258 -51.04 15.99 -46.40
C PRO A 258 -49.71 16.45 -47.00
N GLN A 259 -49.77 17.35 -47.99
CA GLN A 259 -48.57 18.01 -48.53
C GLN A 259 -47.84 18.71 -47.38
N GLU A 260 -46.59 18.30 -47.13
CA GLU A 260 -45.67 19.08 -46.31
C GLU A 260 -45.47 20.43 -47.00
N GLU A 261 -46.08 21.49 -46.47
CA GLU A 261 -45.68 22.86 -46.77
C GLU A 261 -44.23 23.04 -46.26
N MET A 262 -43.25 22.77 -47.14
CA MET A 262 -41.88 23.26 -46.97
C MET A 262 -41.93 24.79 -46.97
N LYS A 263 -42.02 25.40 -45.78
CA LYS A 263 -41.69 26.82 -45.63
C LYS A 263 -40.18 27.00 -45.86
N PRO A 264 -39.75 27.89 -46.75
CA PRO A 264 -38.33 28.14 -47.00
C PRO A 264 -37.68 28.71 -45.73
N MET A 265 -36.52 28.18 -45.36
CA MET A 265 -35.65 28.77 -44.34
C MET A 265 -35.24 30.18 -44.78
N GLY A 266 -35.72 31.19 -44.06
CA GLY A 266 -35.13 32.53 -44.04
C GLY A 266 -33.99 32.58 -43.03
N LEU A 267 -32.93 33.29 -43.42
CA LEU A 267 -31.68 33.60 -42.69
C LEU A 267 -31.90 34.08 -41.24
#